data_AF-A0A352HQU7-F1
#
_entry.id   AF-A0A352HQU7-F1
#
_cell.length_a   1.000
_cell.length_b   1.000
_cell.length_c   1.000
_cell.angle_alpha   90.00
_cell.angle_beta   90.00
_cell.angle_gamma   90.00
#
_symmetry.space_group_name_H-M   'P 1'
#
loop_
_entity.id
_entity.type
_entity.pdbx_description
1 polymer ?
#
loop_
_entity_poly.entity_id
_entity_poly.type
_entity_poly.pdbx_seq_one_letter_code
_entity_poly.pdbx_strand_id
1 'polypeptide(L)'
;MNTFNYSKCIALTFTALMLSMNVISAKTADEKIAEAMNSSDWFALDSLYRTEPKDSISDFLEIYSRCLLGNRLNRPDVSIPAFGELFNTQSSNLDLGLLLASAQMFSMDLSRTGDNEKAAKVLSSVLDATRDYLVQLDSTAVNRMQRQIDQYTALSAFRPYGISIAEGTDGSVPFKITPVGPEEKGGVLMHLSDSYINGFTADITFDTGAGANVISRELARKFGLVPLDVKTKVWGEGAQHGGYAIAKELKIGNITVTDVPFYVMDFSTGNETADEYGEYVNIVVGSELMLQLKELTIDFDNSRITVPREASQRSDAYPNMCFSQTMNLLAKSTVHGTPVLMLIDTGNASYGYLGQPFYECNKELVVNAGSLETVRTAGFGGVNASQCYRVPEMECQFGGSSVILPSIDIHIELAQADEKSEHLIGLKSLMLFGTVHFNMADFTVTTTPAK
;
A
#
# COMPACT_ATOMS: atom_id res chain seq x y z
N MET A 1 -10.71 18.18 -13.17
CA MET A 1 -12.01 18.83 -12.85
C MET A 1 -13.12 17.94 -13.42
N ASN A 2 -14.12 17.61 -12.59
CA ASN A 2 -15.05 16.46 -12.67
C ASN A 2 -14.49 15.13 -12.12
N THR A 3 -14.40 15.07 -10.80
CA THR A 3 -14.29 13.87 -9.98
C THR A 3 -15.60 13.09 -10.04
N PHE A 4 -15.54 11.82 -10.48
CA PHE A 4 -16.67 10.90 -10.42
C PHE A 4 -16.88 10.46 -8.97
N ASN A 5 -17.95 10.97 -8.38
CA ASN A 5 -18.48 10.58 -7.09
C ASN A 5 -19.17 9.21 -7.28
N TYR A 6 -18.50 8.11 -6.97
CA TYR A 6 -19.14 6.78 -6.89
C TYR A 6 -19.94 6.67 -5.59
N SER A 7 -21.00 7.47 -5.50
CA SER A 7 -22.13 7.24 -4.61
C SER A 7 -23.33 6.89 -5.48
N LYS A 8 -23.36 5.65 -5.98
CA LYS A 8 -24.59 5.04 -6.47
C LYS A 8 -24.71 3.66 -5.85
N CYS A 9 -25.37 3.62 -4.71
CA CYS A 9 -26.01 2.42 -4.19
C CYS A 9 -26.83 1.78 -5.32
N ILE A 10 -26.41 0.59 -5.77
CA ILE A 10 -27.30 -0.30 -6.49
C ILE A 10 -28.25 -0.87 -5.43
N ALA A 11 -29.38 -0.19 -5.25
CA ALA A 11 -30.48 -0.74 -4.48
C ALA A 11 -31.10 -1.88 -5.31
N LEU A 12 -30.87 -3.12 -4.90
CA LEU A 12 -31.69 -4.26 -5.32
C LEU A 12 -33.08 -4.09 -4.71
N THR A 13 -34.04 -3.64 -5.50
CA THR A 13 -35.44 -3.49 -5.09
C THR A 13 -36.13 -4.85 -5.03
N PHE A 14 -36.16 -5.49 -3.86
CA PHE A 14 -37.11 -6.55 -3.55
C PHE A 14 -38.41 -5.92 -3.03
N THR A 15 -39.49 -6.01 -3.80
CA THR A 15 -40.83 -5.61 -3.33
C THR A 15 -41.51 -6.81 -2.70
N ALA A 16 -41.52 -6.88 -1.36
CA ALA A 16 -42.36 -7.82 -0.61
C ALA A 16 -43.29 -7.04 0.32
N LEU A 17 -44.60 -7.25 0.12
CA LEU A 17 -45.70 -6.61 0.81
C LEU A 17 -45.69 -7.01 2.30
N MET A 18 -45.62 -6.01 3.19
CA MET A 18 -45.57 -6.18 4.65
C MET A 18 -46.86 -6.79 5.22
N LEU A 19 -46.71 -7.86 6.00
CA LEU A 19 -47.57 -8.16 7.14
C LEU A 19 -46.68 -8.55 8.32
N SER A 20 -46.87 -7.81 9.40
CA SER A 20 -46.05 -7.67 10.59
C SER A 20 -45.78 -8.97 11.36
N MET A 21 -44.49 -9.31 11.53
CA MET A 21 -43.94 -9.91 12.73
C MET A 21 -42.55 -9.28 12.95
N ASN A 22 -42.32 -8.65 14.11
CA ASN A 22 -40.97 -8.25 14.53
C ASN A 22 -40.18 -9.51 14.89
N VAL A 23 -39.73 -10.23 13.87
CA VAL A 23 -38.59 -11.13 13.96
C VAL A 23 -37.40 -10.23 13.63
N ILE A 24 -36.55 -9.96 14.61
CA ILE A 24 -35.19 -9.53 14.30
C ILE A 24 -34.56 -10.72 13.58
N SER A 25 -34.70 -10.77 12.26
CA SER A 25 -34.08 -11.83 11.47
C SER A 25 -32.57 -11.66 11.62
N ALA A 26 -31.90 -12.69 12.12
CA ALA A 26 -30.45 -12.70 12.10
C ALA A 26 -30.00 -12.52 10.64
N LYS A 27 -29.05 -11.62 10.39
CA LYS A 27 -28.47 -11.45 9.05
C LYS A 27 -27.93 -12.80 8.58
N THR A 28 -28.26 -13.15 7.34
CA THR A 28 -27.72 -14.33 6.65
C THR A 28 -26.20 -14.20 6.48
N ALA A 29 -25.50 -15.31 6.21
CA ALA A 29 -24.06 -15.28 5.95
C ALA A 29 -23.74 -14.38 4.73
N ASP A 30 -24.54 -14.48 3.67
CA ASP A 30 -24.45 -13.64 2.47
C ASP A 30 -24.56 -12.14 2.80
N GLU A 31 -25.54 -11.74 3.62
CA GLU A 31 -25.71 -10.33 4.01
C GLU A 31 -24.51 -9.79 4.80
N LYS A 32 -23.97 -10.58 5.74
CA LYS A 32 -22.80 -10.19 6.53
C LYS A 32 -21.55 -10.08 5.65
N ILE A 33 -21.33 -11.05 4.76
CA ILE A 33 -20.19 -11.07 3.84
C ILE A 33 -20.27 -9.89 2.87
N ALA A 34 -21.43 -9.66 2.26
CA ALA A 34 -21.63 -8.54 1.34
C ALA A 34 -21.43 -7.19 2.04
N GLU A 35 -21.89 -7.04 3.28
CA GLU A 35 -21.65 -5.83 4.08
C GLU A 35 -20.15 -5.60 4.31
N ALA A 36 -19.41 -6.62 4.76
CA ALA A 36 -17.96 -6.52 4.98
C ALA A 36 -17.19 -6.22 3.69
N MET A 37 -17.60 -6.80 2.55
CA MET A 37 -17.01 -6.49 1.24
C MET A 37 -17.25 -5.04 0.85
N ASN A 38 -18.49 -4.56 0.97
CA ASN A 38 -18.89 -3.21 0.55
C ASN A 38 -18.28 -2.12 1.44
N SER A 39 -18.05 -2.40 2.73
CA SER A 39 -17.35 -1.50 3.64
C SER A 39 -15.82 -1.59 3.54
N SER A 40 -15.28 -2.48 2.70
CA SER A 40 -13.85 -2.80 2.65
C SER A 40 -13.25 -3.27 3.99
N ASP A 41 -14.07 -3.86 4.87
CA ASP A 41 -13.61 -4.43 6.13
C ASP A 41 -13.08 -5.85 5.90
N TRP A 42 -11.83 -5.91 5.42
CA TRP A 42 -11.16 -7.16 5.06
C TRP A 42 -10.93 -8.07 6.26
N PHE A 43 -10.89 -7.52 7.48
CA PHE A 43 -10.68 -8.30 8.69
C PHE A 43 -11.99 -8.95 9.15
N ALA A 44 -13.10 -8.21 9.11
CA ALA A 44 -14.42 -8.79 9.33
C ALA A 44 -14.72 -9.85 8.26
N LEU A 45 -14.37 -9.58 6.99
CA LEU A 45 -14.52 -10.56 5.91
C LEU A 45 -13.69 -11.84 6.16
N ASP A 46 -12.42 -11.74 6.57
CA ASP A 46 -11.60 -12.92 6.89
C ASP A 46 -12.19 -13.73 8.06
N SER A 47 -12.66 -13.03 9.10
CA SER A 47 -13.31 -13.67 10.24
C SER A 47 -14.59 -14.40 9.84
N LEU A 48 -15.50 -13.71 9.16
CA LEU A 48 -16.79 -14.26 8.71
C LEU A 48 -16.55 -15.45 7.78
N TYR A 49 -15.66 -15.31 6.80
CA TYR A 49 -15.33 -16.39 5.88
C TYR A 49 -14.77 -17.61 6.61
N ARG A 50 -13.94 -17.44 7.65
CA ARG A 50 -13.42 -18.58 8.43
C ARG A 50 -14.49 -19.28 9.29
N THR A 51 -15.49 -18.55 9.78
CA THR A 51 -16.43 -19.05 10.79
C THR A 51 -17.79 -19.48 10.25
N GLU A 52 -18.28 -18.85 9.19
CA GLU A 52 -19.58 -19.17 8.61
C GLU A 52 -19.50 -20.52 7.83
N PRO A 53 -20.52 -21.39 7.94
CA PRO A 53 -20.57 -22.63 7.17
C PRO A 53 -20.52 -22.35 5.66
N LYS A 54 -19.68 -23.08 4.90
CA LYS A 54 -19.49 -22.79 3.46
C LYS A 54 -20.75 -23.00 2.62
N ASP A 55 -21.61 -23.92 3.04
CA ASP A 55 -22.92 -24.18 2.43
C ASP A 55 -23.98 -23.11 2.72
N SER A 56 -23.69 -22.15 3.61
CA SER A 56 -24.56 -21.01 3.89
C SER A 56 -24.22 -19.76 3.07
N ILE A 57 -23.10 -19.80 2.33
CA ILE A 57 -22.59 -18.70 1.49
C ILE A 57 -22.91 -19.04 0.03
N SER A 58 -23.49 -18.11 -0.72
CA SER A 58 -23.72 -18.29 -2.16
C SER A 58 -22.41 -18.49 -2.92
N ASP A 59 -22.45 -19.33 -3.97
CA ASP A 59 -21.27 -19.68 -4.77
C ASP A 59 -20.46 -18.46 -5.24
N PHE A 60 -21.15 -17.41 -5.70
CA PHE A 60 -20.49 -16.18 -6.13
C PHE A 60 -19.76 -15.49 -4.97
N LEU A 61 -20.40 -15.31 -3.81
CA LEU A 61 -19.80 -14.65 -2.65
C LEU A 61 -18.67 -15.47 -2.05
N GLU A 62 -18.74 -16.79 -2.10
CA GLU A 62 -17.66 -17.68 -1.68
C GLU A 62 -16.40 -17.44 -2.53
N ILE A 63 -16.53 -17.52 -3.85
CA ILE A 63 -15.41 -17.37 -4.80
C ILE A 63 -14.86 -15.94 -4.70
N TYR A 64 -15.74 -14.94 -4.69
CA TYR A 64 -15.33 -13.55 -4.67
C TYR A 64 -14.71 -13.15 -3.31
N SER A 65 -15.12 -13.77 -2.20
CA SER A 65 -14.44 -13.62 -0.90
C SER A 65 -12.98 -14.06 -0.99
N ARG A 66 -12.69 -15.22 -1.59
CA ARG A 66 -11.30 -15.70 -1.76
C ARG A 66 -10.48 -14.77 -2.65
N CYS A 67 -11.09 -14.22 -3.71
CA CYS A 67 -10.45 -13.23 -4.59
C CYS A 67 -10.01 -12.00 -3.79
N LEU A 68 -10.94 -11.39 -3.05
CA LEU A 68 -10.69 -10.17 -2.27
C LEU A 68 -9.74 -10.42 -1.10
N LEU A 69 -9.96 -11.47 -0.32
CA LEU A 69 -9.12 -11.80 0.82
C LEU A 69 -7.69 -12.14 0.38
N GLY A 70 -7.53 -12.91 -0.70
CA GLY A 70 -6.20 -13.20 -1.22
C GLY A 70 -5.48 -11.96 -1.74
N ASN A 71 -6.16 -11.05 -2.42
CA ASN A 71 -5.53 -9.82 -2.90
C ASN A 71 -5.21 -8.83 -1.75
N ARG A 72 -6.17 -8.62 -0.83
CA ARG A 72 -6.07 -7.60 0.23
C ARG A 72 -5.30 -8.03 1.46
N LEU A 73 -5.15 -9.33 1.70
CA LEU A 73 -4.42 -9.89 2.85
C LEU A 73 -3.14 -10.64 2.43
N ASN A 74 -2.59 -10.30 1.26
CA ASN A 74 -1.36 -10.86 0.71
C ASN A 74 -1.35 -12.41 0.65
N ARG A 75 -2.41 -12.99 0.08
CA ARG A 75 -2.55 -14.43 -0.21
C ARG A 75 -2.75 -14.71 -1.70
N PRO A 76 -1.74 -14.43 -2.55
CA PRO A 76 -1.81 -14.72 -3.98
C PRO A 76 -1.99 -16.22 -4.26
N ASP A 77 -1.53 -17.09 -3.35
CA ASP A 77 -1.79 -18.54 -3.36
C ASP A 77 -3.29 -18.88 -3.28
N VAL A 78 -4.10 -18.00 -2.71
CA VAL A 78 -5.56 -18.14 -2.61
C VAL A 78 -6.27 -17.36 -3.73
N SER A 79 -5.89 -16.11 -4.00
CA SER A 79 -6.61 -15.27 -4.97
C SER A 79 -6.37 -15.68 -6.42
N ILE A 80 -5.17 -16.08 -6.82
CA ILE A 80 -4.87 -16.48 -8.21
C ILE A 80 -5.79 -17.62 -8.69
N PRO A 81 -5.91 -18.76 -7.97
CA PRO A 81 -6.85 -19.80 -8.37
C PRO A 81 -8.31 -19.34 -8.25
N ALA A 82 -8.67 -18.54 -7.25
CA ALA A 82 -10.03 -18.02 -7.08
C ALA A 82 -10.47 -17.10 -8.22
N PHE A 83 -9.60 -16.21 -8.70
CA PHE A 83 -9.89 -15.39 -9.87
C PHE A 83 -10.03 -16.27 -11.12
N GLY A 84 -9.15 -17.25 -11.30
CA GLY A 84 -9.30 -18.23 -12.38
C GLY A 84 -10.67 -18.91 -12.38
N GLU A 85 -11.16 -19.29 -11.20
CA GLU A 85 -12.50 -19.85 -11.02
C GLU A 85 -13.60 -18.82 -11.32
N LEU A 86 -13.51 -17.61 -10.76
CA LEU A 86 -14.46 -16.51 -10.97
C LEU A 86 -14.69 -16.24 -12.46
N PHE A 87 -13.62 -16.10 -13.24
CA PHE A 87 -13.70 -15.84 -14.68
C PHE A 87 -14.26 -17.03 -15.48
N ASN A 88 -14.09 -18.26 -14.98
CA ASN A 88 -14.55 -19.47 -15.68
C ASN A 88 -16.00 -19.85 -15.36
N THR A 89 -16.46 -19.60 -14.13
CA THR A 89 -17.76 -20.11 -13.64
C THR A 89 -18.77 -19.01 -13.33
N GLN A 90 -18.31 -17.79 -13.06
CA GLN A 90 -19.16 -16.68 -12.60
C GLN A 90 -19.16 -15.47 -13.54
N SER A 91 -18.66 -15.59 -14.77
CA SER A 91 -18.53 -14.46 -15.71
C SER A 91 -19.86 -13.75 -16.00
N SER A 92 -21.00 -14.46 -15.94
CA SER A 92 -22.34 -13.87 -16.11
C SER A 92 -22.78 -12.98 -14.96
N ASN A 93 -22.15 -13.12 -13.79
CA ASN A 93 -22.43 -12.33 -12.58
C ASN A 93 -21.51 -11.11 -12.45
N LEU A 94 -20.55 -10.94 -13.37
CA LEU A 94 -19.66 -9.79 -13.39
C LEU A 94 -20.24 -8.69 -14.28
N ASP A 95 -20.67 -7.59 -13.69
CA ASP A 95 -20.89 -6.37 -14.45
C ASP A 95 -19.55 -5.80 -14.97
N LEU A 96 -19.61 -4.78 -15.83
CA LEU A 96 -18.41 -4.19 -16.43
C LEU A 96 -17.42 -3.69 -15.37
N GLY A 97 -17.90 -3.04 -14.30
CA GLY A 97 -17.02 -2.49 -13.27
C GLY A 97 -16.30 -3.59 -12.50
N LEU A 98 -17.05 -4.61 -12.09
CA LEU A 98 -16.54 -5.75 -11.36
C LEU A 98 -15.58 -6.60 -12.20
N LEU A 99 -15.89 -6.79 -13.49
CA LEU A 99 -15.02 -7.47 -14.43
C LEU A 99 -13.64 -6.78 -14.53
N LEU A 100 -13.64 -5.46 -14.68
CA LEU A 100 -12.42 -4.66 -14.80
C LEU A 100 -11.61 -4.68 -13.50
N ALA A 101 -12.26 -4.47 -12.35
CA ALA A 101 -11.61 -4.51 -11.05
C ALA A 101 -11.00 -5.89 -10.76
N SER A 102 -11.74 -6.97 -11.06
CA SER A 102 -11.26 -8.35 -10.88
C SER A 102 -10.08 -8.65 -11.80
N ALA A 103 -10.10 -8.19 -13.04
CA ALA A 103 -8.99 -8.38 -13.98
C ALA A 103 -7.71 -7.66 -13.52
N GLN A 104 -7.86 -6.46 -12.97
CA GLN A 104 -6.75 -5.69 -12.40
C GLN A 104 -6.15 -6.38 -11.17
N MET A 105 -6.98 -6.78 -10.20
CA MET A 105 -6.50 -7.49 -9.01
C MET A 105 -5.84 -8.83 -9.37
N PHE A 106 -6.44 -9.59 -10.29
CA PHE A 106 -5.87 -10.85 -10.74
C PHE A 106 -4.49 -10.68 -11.38
N SER A 107 -4.37 -9.70 -12.27
CA SER A 107 -3.10 -9.42 -12.97
C SER A 107 -2.03 -8.88 -12.03
N MET A 108 -2.44 -8.11 -11.01
CA MET A 108 -1.56 -7.66 -9.94
C MET A 108 -1.00 -8.82 -9.13
N ASP A 109 -1.83 -9.78 -8.72
CA ASP A 109 -1.39 -10.95 -7.96
C ASP A 109 -0.48 -11.88 -8.79
N LEU A 110 -0.78 -12.03 -10.08
CA LEU A 110 0.10 -12.72 -11.04
C LEU A 110 1.46 -12.04 -11.16
N SER A 111 1.49 -10.71 -11.33
CA SER A 111 2.74 -9.94 -11.42
C SER A 111 3.57 -10.04 -10.13
N ARG A 112 2.93 -9.95 -8.95
CA ARG A 112 3.58 -10.10 -7.63
C ARG A 112 4.26 -11.45 -7.43
N THR A 113 3.73 -12.50 -8.06
CA THR A 113 4.31 -13.86 -8.05
C THR A 113 5.25 -14.12 -9.21
N GLY A 114 5.51 -13.10 -10.04
CA GLY A 114 6.46 -13.14 -11.16
C GLY A 114 5.86 -13.57 -12.51
N ASP A 115 4.59 -13.93 -12.58
CA ASP A 115 3.90 -14.34 -13.82
C ASP A 115 3.39 -13.13 -14.62
N ASN A 116 4.34 -12.28 -15.02
CA ASN A 116 4.06 -11.05 -15.75
C ASN A 116 3.48 -11.31 -17.16
N GLU A 117 3.85 -12.42 -17.81
CA GLU A 117 3.28 -12.79 -19.11
C GLU A 117 1.77 -13.05 -18.99
N LYS A 118 1.35 -13.85 -18.00
CA LYS A 118 -0.06 -14.12 -17.77
C LYS A 118 -0.81 -12.89 -17.28
N ALA A 119 -0.19 -12.06 -16.44
CA ALA A 119 -0.75 -10.78 -16.02
C ALA A 119 -1.08 -9.88 -17.22
N ALA A 120 -0.14 -9.71 -18.15
CA ALA A 120 -0.36 -8.95 -19.38
C ALA A 120 -1.50 -9.54 -20.23
N LYS A 121 -1.54 -10.88 -20.35
CA LYS A 121 -2.54 -11.58 -21.16
C LYS A 121 -3.96 -11.44 -20.61
N VAL A 122 -4.14 -11.53 -19.29
CA VAL A 122 -5.44 -11.36 -18.63
C VAL A 122 -5.97 -9.95 -18.89
N LEU A 123 -5.19 -8.91 -18.61
CA LEU A 123 -5.60 -7.53 -18.87
C LEU A 123 -5.87 -7.27 -20.35
N SER A 124 -5.02 -7.78 -21.25
CA SER A 124 -5.20 -7.60 -22.70
C SER A 124 -6.52 -8.19 -23.17
N SER A 125 -6.85 -9.40 -22.69
CA SER A 125 -8.08 -10.10 -23.07
C SER A 125 -9.33 -9.34 -22.60
N VAL A 126 -9.31 -8.83 -21.36
CA VAL A 126 -10.41 -8.03 -20.82
C VAL A 126 -10.50 -6.67 -21.50
N LEU A 127 -9.37 -6.01 -21.79
CA LEU A 127 -9.36 -4.76 -22.53
C LEU A 127 -9.97 -4.93 -23.91
N ASP A 128 -9.57 -5.95 -24.66
CA ASP A 128 -10.07 -6.18 -26.01
C ASP A 128 -11.56 -6.49 -26.02
N ALA A 129 -12.06 -7.25 -25.04
CA ALA A 129 -13.49 -7.55 -24.90
C ALA A 129 -14.35 -6.35 -24.49
N THR A 130 -13.75 -5.35 -23.82
CA THR A 130 -14.49 -4.21 -23.23
C THR A 130 -14.18 -2.85 -23.87
N ARG A 131 -13.23 -2.79 -24.82
CA ARG A 131 -12.68 -1.55 -25.38
C ARG A 131 -13.76 -0.59 -25.88
N ASP A 132 -14.72 -1.07 -26.66
CA ASP A 132 -15.76 -0.23 -27.25
C ASP A 132 -16.65 0.42 -26.18
N TYR A 133 -16.97 -0.30 -25.11
CA TYR A 133 -17.72 0.22 -23.96
C TYR A 133 -16.88 1.23 -23.18
N LEU A 134 -15.61 0.91 -22.92
CA LEU A 134 -14.69 1.78 -22.18
C LEU A 134 -14.43 3.10 -22.88
N VAL A 135 -14.25 3.11 -24.21
CA VAL A 135 -14.02 4.35 -24.96
C VAL A 135 -15.20 5.32 -24.83
N GLN A 136 -16.42 4.80 -24.73
CA GLN A 136 -17.63 5.62 -24.56
C GLN A 136 -17.80 6.14 -23.13
N LEU A 137 -17.36 5.39 -22.12
CA LEU A 137 -17.55 5.71 -20.70
C LEU A 137 -16.39 6.49 -20.10
N ASP A 138 -15.15 6.03 -20.32
CA ASP A 138 -13.92 6.61 -19.80
C ASP A 138 -12.73 6.21 -20.68
N SER A 139 -12.42 7.04 -21.68
CA SER A 139 -11.25 6.83 -22.55
C SER A 139 -9.92 6.84 -21.80
N THR A 140 -9.86 7.39 -20.58
CA THR A 140 -8.65 7.37 -19.75
C THR A 140 -8.42 6.00 -19.10
N ALA A 141 -9.47 5.22 -18.85
CA ALA A 141 -9.38 3.85 -18.34
C ALA A 141 -8.64 2.93 -19.32
N VAL A 142 -8.92 3.08 -20.62
CA VAL A 142 -8.21 2.36 -21.69
C VAL A 142 -6.71 2.62 -21.60
N ASN A 143 -6.32 3.90 -21.46
CA ASN A 143 -4.92 4.27 -21.34
C ASN A 143 -4.27 3.75 -20.05
N ARG A 144 -5.00 3.74 -18.92
CA ARG A 144 -4.50 3.15 -17.66
C ARG A 144 -4.23 1.65 -17.81
N MET A 145 -5.18 0.90 -18.36
CA MET A 145 -5.02 -0.54 -18.57
C MET A 145 -3.93 -0.87 -19.58
N GLN A 146 -3.85 -0.11 -20.68
CA GLN A 146 -2.79 -0.30 -21.68
C GLN A 146 -1.40 -0.10 -21.06
N ARG A 147 -1.23 0.91 -20.19
CA ARG A 147 0.04 1.10 -19.46
C ARG A 147 0.41 -0.09 -18.58
N GLN A 148 -0.57 -0.69 -17.89
CA GLN A 148 -0.32 -1.89 -17.07
C GLN A 148 0.03 -3.11 -17.94
N ILE A 149 -0.66 -3.30 -19.06
CA ILE A 149 -0.34 -4.36 -20.04
C ILE A 149 1.10 -4.20 -20.54
N ASP A 150 1.47 -2.99 -20.95
CA ASP A 150 2.80 -2.71 -21.46
C ASP A 150 3.88 -2.92 -20.38
N GLN A 151 3.60 -2.51 -19.14
CA GLN A 151 4.46 -2.75 -17.99
C GLN A 151 4.69 -4.24 -17.75
N TYR A 152 3.63 -5.04 -17.64
CA TYR A 152 3.76 -6.49 -17.44
C TYR A 152 4.44 -7.18 -18.62
N THR A 153 4.15 -6.73 -19.85
CA THR A 153 4.81 -7.25 -21.05
C THR A 153 6.32 -6.98 -20.98
N ALA A 154 6.74 -5.77 -20.59
CA ALA A 154 8.14 -5.43 -20.46
C ALA A 154 8.83 -6.20 -19.33
N LEU A 155 8.16 -6.36 -18.18
CA LEU A 155 8.68 -7.12 -17.03
C LEU A 155 8.82 -8.62 -17.32
N SER A 156 8.04 -9.18 -18.26
CA SER A 156 8.13 -10.60 -18.62
C SER A 156 9.46 -11.02 -19.23
N ALA A 157 10.26 -10.05 -19.71
CA ALA A 157 11.63 -10.29 -20.18
C ALA A 157 12.66 -10.48 -19.06
N PHE A 158 12.29 -10.21 -17.81
CA PHE A 158 13.17 -10.24 -16.64
C PHE A 158 12.69 -11.28 -15.62
N ARG A 159 13.48 -11.50 -14.57
CA ARG A 159 13.06 -12.25 -13.39
C ARG A 159 13.16 -11.35 -12.17
N PRO A 160 12.18 -10.43 -11.98
CA PRO A 160 12.28 -9.45 -10.93
C PRO A 160 12.47 -10.07 -9.56
N TYR A 161 13.28 -9.40 -8.73
CA TYR A 161 13.49 -9.73 -7.32
C TYR A 161 14.16 -11.09 -7.07
N GLY A 162 15.20 -11.41 -7.82
CA GLY A 162 16.08 -12.53 -7.46
C GLY A 162 16.89 -12.21 -6.20
N ILE A 163 16.56 -12.83 -5.07
CA ILE A 163 17.18 -12.53 -3.76
C ILE A 163 18.28 -13.54 -3.42
N SER A 164 19.41 -13.03 -2.93
CA SER A 164 20.48 -13.83 -2.33
C SER A 164 21.02 -13.17 -1.06
N ILE A 165 21.31 -13.98 -0.05
CA ILE A 165 21.90 -13.58 1.23
C ILE A 165 23.18 -14.41 1.40
N ALA A 166 24.24 -13.80 1.94
CA ALA A 166 25.50 -14.50 2.17
C ALA A 166 25.31 -15.80 2.98
N GLU A 167 26.03 -16.86 2.59
CA GLU A 167 25.86 -18.19 3.18
C GLU A 167 26.11 -18.20 4.70
N GLY A 168 25.21 -18.87 5.43
CA GLY A 168 25.37 -19.11 6.87
C GLY A 168 24.93 -17.95 7.76
N THR A 169 24.37 -16.88 7.22
CA THR A 169 23.94 -15.69 7.98
C THR A 169 22.53 -15.25 7.62
N ASP A 170 21.85 -14.59 8.56
CA ASP A 170 20.66 -13.79 8.26
C ASP A 170 21.03 -12.54 7.45
N GLY A 171 20.04 -12.01 6.75
CA GLY A 171 20.13 -10.72 6.09
C GLY A 171 20.24 -9.59 7.11
N SER A 172 21.10 -8.62 6.84
CA SER A 172 21.38 -7.49 7.70
C SER A 172 21.62 -6.25 6.86
N VAL A 173 20.79 -5.23 7.10
CA VAL A 173 20.87 -3.93 6.42
C VAL A 173 21.04 -2.85 7.49
N PRO A 174 22.23 -2.24 7.62
CA PRO A 174 22.39 -1.10 8.51
C PRO A 174 21.63 0.12 7.97
N PHE A 175 21.16 1.00 8.86
CA PHE A 175 20.58 2.27 8.46
C PHE A 175 21.03 3.41 9.38
N LYS A 176 20.76 4.64 8.96
CA LYS A 176 20.93 5.85 9.76
C LYS A 176 19.64 6.66 9.74
N ILE A 177 19.40 7.40 10.81
CA ILE A 177 18.33 8.40 10.88
C ILE A 177 18.90 9.74 10.43
N THR A 178 18.39 10.27 9.32
CA THR A 178 18.85 11.50 8.69
C THR A 178 17.86 12.63 8.97
N PRO A 179 18.27 13.75 9.61
CA PRO A 179 17.42 14.93 9.74
C PRO A 179 17.04 15.50 8.37
N VAL A 180 15.78 15.88 8.20
CA VAL A 180 15.25 16.47 6.96
C VAL A 180 14.28 17.62 7.24
N GLY A 181 14.16 18.51 6.25
CA GLY A 181 13.32 19.69 6.36
C GLY A 181 13.86 20.73 7.35
N PRO A 182 13.03 21.71 7.74
CA PRO A 182 13.42 22.75 8.69
C PRO A 182 13.75 22.18 10.07
N GLU A 183 14.83 22.67 10.69
CA GLU A 183 15.37 22.16 11.97
C GLU A 183 14.31 22.22 13.09
N GLU A 184 13.50 23.28 13.13
CA GLU A 184 12.44 23.46 14.12
C GLU A 184 11.31 22.45 14.03
N LYS A 185 11.17 21.75 12.89
CA LYS A 185 10.21 20.65 12.72
C LYS A 185 10.78 19.32 13.19
N GLY A 186 12.11 19.20 13.30
CA GLY A 186 12.80 17.99 13.73
C GLY A 186 12.35 16.76 12.93
N GLY A 187 12.19 16.91 11.62
CA GLY A 187 11.82 15.84 10.71
C GLY A 187 13.00 14.90 10.48
N VAL A 188 12.72 13.61 10.30
CA VAL A 188 13.77 12.61 10.07
C VAL A 188 13.34 11.57 9.04
N LEU A 189 14.28 11.04 8.24
CA LEU A 189 14.07 9.91 7.35
C LEU A 189 15.05 8.78 7.68
N MET A 190 14.69 7.55 7.29
CA MET A 190 15.54 6.38 7.44
C MET A 190 16.29 6.11 6.14
N HIS A 191 17.61 6.30 6.16
CA HIS A 191 18.48 6.05 5.01
C HIS A 191 19.26 4.75 5.21
N LEU A 192 19.15 3.83 4.26
CA LEU A 192 19.92 2.60 4.27
C LEU A 192 21.41 2.92 4.10
N SER A 193 22.24 2.23 4.87
CA SER A 193 23.69 2.28 4.78
C SER A 193 24.22 1.05 4.02
N ASP A 194 25.46 1.11 3.56
CA ASP A 194 26.10 0.03 2.77
C ASP A 194 25.23 -0.43 1.58
N SER A 195 24.67 0.55 0.87
CA SER A 195 23.70 0.34 -0.21
C SER A 195 24.30 0.70 -1.58
N TYR A 196 24.03 -0.14 -2.58
CA TYR A 196 24.56 0.00 -3.93
C TYR A 196 23.52 -0.35 -4.98
N ILE A 197 23.52 0.38 -6.10
CA ILE A 197 22.73 0.06 -7.30
C ILE A 197 23.71 -0.10 -8.46
N ASN A 198 23.69 -1.28 -9.10
CA ASN A 198 24.62 -1.66 -10.16
C ASN A 198 26.09 -1.37 -9.82
N GLY A 199 26.49 -1.59 -8.56
CA GLY A 199 27.85 -1.36 -8.06
C GLY A 199 28.17 0.08 -7.65
N PHE A 200 27.29 1.06 -7.88
CA PHE A 200 27.47 2.44 -7.42
C PHE A 200 26.85 2.63 -6.04
N THR A 201 27.53 3.33 -5.14
CA THR A 201 26.95 3.72 -3.84
C THR A 201 25.66 4.51 -4.05
N ALA A 202 24.62 4.10 -3.33
CA ALA A 202 23.28 4.67 -3.40
C ALA A 202 22.83 5.10 -2.00
N ASP A 203 22.32 6.32 -1.88
CA ASP A 203 21.67 6.82 -0.66
C ASP A 203 20.17 6.55 -0.81
N ILE A 204 19.69 5.50 -0.15
CA ILE A 204 18.34 4.97 -0.36
C ILE A 204 17.49 5.28 0.86
N THR A 205 16.38 5.97 0.64
CA THR A 205 15.36 6.18 1.67
C THR A 205 14.46 4.96 1.73
N PHE A 206 14.35 4.39 2.94
CA PHE A 206 13.46 3.27 3.17
C PHE A 206 12.05 3.78 3.50
N ASP A 207 11.10 3.49 2.62
CA ASP A 207 9.76 4.05 2.66
C ASP A 207 8.69 2.97 2.44
N THR A 208 8.02 2.61 3.52
CA THR A 208 6.89 1.67 3.53
C THR A 208 5.58 2.32 3.07
N GLY A 209 5.50 3.65 3.06
CA GLY A 209 4.37 4.42 2.56
C GLY A 209 4.31 4.42 1.03
N ALA A 210 5.46 4.33 0.35
CA ALA A 210 5.52 4.18 -1.10
C ALA A 210 5.06 2.79 -1.57
N GLY A 211 4.17 2.76 -2.56
CA GLY A 211 3.66 1.51 -3.17
C GLY A 211 4.53 0.94 -4.29
N ALA A 212 5.63 1.61 -4.64
CA ALA A 212 6.58 1.18 -5.67
C ALA A 212 7.99 1.72 -5.36
N ASN A 213 9.03 1.06 -5.85
CA ASN A 213 10.37 1.66 -5.82
C ASN A 213 10.44 2.85 -6.79
N VAL A 214 11.04 3.95 -6.38
CA VAL A 214 11.14 5.18 -7.19
C VAL A 214 12.58 5.63 -7.27
N ILE A 215 12.99 6.14 -8.44
CA ILE A 215 14.32 6.71 -8.65
C ILE A 215 14.26 7.94 -9.55
N SER A 216 15.14 8.90 -9.31
CA SER A 216 15.19 10.09 -10.14
C SER A 216 15.72 9.76 -11.54
N ARG A 217 15.30 10.51 -12.56
CA ARG A 217 15.80 10.33 -13.93
C ARG A 217 17.32 10.46 -14.04
N GLU A 218 17.91 11.37 -13.27
CA GLU A 218 19.36 11.57 -13.23
C GLU A 218 20.07 10.34 -12.66
N LEU A 219 19.61 9.84 -11.50
CA LEU A 219 20.23 8.70 -10.84
C LEU A 219 20.02 7.39 -11.60
N ALA A 220 18.85 7.21 -12.24
CA ALA A 220 18.62 6.06 -13.12
C ALA A 220 19.68 5.98 -14.24
N ARG A 221 20.03 7.11 -14.85
CA ARG A 221 21.08 7.20 -15.87
C ARG A 221 22.47 7.00 -15.26
N LYS A 222 22.76 7.66 -14.14
CA LYS A 222 24.04 7.57 -13.42
C LYS A 222 24.38 6.12 -13.04
N PHE A 223 23.39 5.38 -12.53
CA PHE A 223 23.57 3.98 -12.13
C PHE A 223 23.35 3.00 -13.28
N GLY A 224 23.05 3.47 -14.49
CA GLY A 224 22.93 2.62 -15.67
C GLY A 224 21.76 1.62 -15.59
N LEU A 225 20.61 2.04 -15.04
CA LEU A 225 19.39 1.22 -15.09
C LEU A 225 18.97 1.01 -16.55
N VAL A 226 18.42 -0.18 -16.83
CA VAL A 226 17.93 -0.56 -18.15
C VAL A 226 16.50 -0.03 -18.32
N PRO A 227 16.24 0.94 -19.20
CA PRO A 227 14.88 1.43 -19.41
C PRO A 227 13.98 0.31 -19.95
N LEU A 228 12.78 0.19 -19.41
CA LEU A 228 11.75 -0.66 -19.99
C LEU A 228 11.11 0.12 -21.14
N ASP A 229 11.45 -0.26 -22.38
CA ASP A 229 10.95 0.37 -23.60
C ASP A 229 9.47 -0.02 -23.79
N VAL A 230 8.59 0.65 -23.03
CA VAL A 230 7.15 0.62 -23.28
C VAL A 230 6.96 1.28 -24.64
N LYS A 231 6.55 0.49 -25.64
CA LYS A 231 6.26 0.95 -27.02
C LYS A 231 5.08 1.93 -27.06
N THR A 232 5.18 3.06 -26.38
CA THR A 232 4.37 4.25 -26.64
C THR A 232 5.30 5.31 -27.20
N LYS A 233 5.22 5.45 -28.53
CA LYS A 233 5.78 6.58 -29.27
C LYS A 233 5.09 7.88 -28.83
N VAL A 234 5.47 8.43 -27.68
CA VAL A 234 5.30 9.86 -27.38
C VAL A 234 6.43 10.32 -26.45
N TRP A 235 7.66 10.32 -26.95
CA TRP A 235 8.67 11.28 -26.47
C TRP A 235 8.37 12.62 -27.17
N GLY A 236 7.28 13.26 -26.74
CA GLY A 236 7.01 14.66 -27.00
C GLY A 236 7.50 15.49 -25.83
N GLU A 237 8.19 16.59 -26.13
CA GLU A 237 8.54 17.63 -25.17
C GLU A 237 7.29 18.03 -24.37
N GLY A 238 7.27 17.75 -23.06
CA GLY A 238 6.21 18.19 -22.15
C GLY A 238 5.47 17.12 -21.32
N ALA A 239 5.76 15.82 -21.46
CA ALA A 239 5.11 14.81 -20.62
C ALA A 239 5.87 14.54 -19.31
N GLN A 240 5.34 15.03 -18.18
CA GLN A 240 5.72 14.65 -16.80
C GLN A 240 5.40 13.18 -16.43
N HIS A 241 5.44 12.24 -17.38
CA HIS A 241 5.10 10.85 -17.12
C HIS A 241 6.36 10.00 -17.10
N GLY A 242 6.66 9.47 -15.91
CA GLY A 242 7.77 8.56 -15.66
C GLY A 242 7.63 7.23 -16.38
N GLY A 243 8.76 6.60 -16.70
CA GLY A 243 8.82 5.25 -17.26
C GLY A 243 9.44 4.29 -16.25
N TYR A 244 9.33 2.98 -16.45
CA TYR A 244 10.04 2.03 -15.60
C TYR A 244 11.46 1.79 -16.10
N ALA A 245 12.37 1.48 -15.18
CA ALA A 245 13.69 0.97 -15.50
C ALA A 245 14.11 -0.11 -14.51
N ILE A 246 14.96 -1.03 -14.95
CA ILE A 246 15.45 -2.16 -14.16
C ILE A 246 16.87 -1.87 -13.68
N ALA A 247 17.07 -1.91 -12.37
CA ALA A 247 18.39 -2.10 -11.79
C ALA A 247 18.75 -3.59 -11.91
N LYS A 248 19.90 -3.90 -12.50
CA LYS A 248 20.36 -5.29 -12.58
C LYS A 248 20.68 -5.84 -11.20
N GLU A 249 21.16 -4.97 -10.32
CA GLU A 249 21.50 -5.30 -8.94
C GLU A 249 21.15 -4.13 -8.01
N LEU A 250 20.44 -4.44 -6.93
CA LEU A 250 20.33 -3.65 -5.71
C LEU A 250 20.99 -4.45 -4.59
N LYS A 251 22.03 -3.90 -3.98
CA LYS A 251 22.67 -4.47 -2.81
C LYS A 251 22.41 -3.59 -1.59
N ILE A 252 21.92 -4.18 -0.52
CA ILE A 252 21.66 -3.50 0.77
C ILE A 252 22.29 -4.32 1.89
N GLY A 253 23.33 -3.79 2.53
CA GLY A 253 24.14 -4.56 3.48
C GLY A 253 24.68 -5.87 2.86
N ASN A 254 24.31 -7.01 3.44
CA ASN A 254 24.70 -8.34 2.92
C ASN A 254 23.64 -9.01 2.01
N ILE A 255 22.56 -8.31 1.64
CA ILE A 255 21.49 -8.80 0.78
C ILE A 255 21.70 -8.28 -0.64
N THR A 256 21.60 -9.15 -1.63
CA THR A 256 21.64 -8.79 -3.05
C THR A 256 20.34 -9.18 -3.72
N VAL A 257 19.75 -8.22 -4.44
CA VAL A 257 18.48 -8.37 -5.17
C VAL A 257 18.72 -8.03 -6.64
N THR A 258 18.37 -8.95 -7.54
CA THR A 258 18.56 -8.76 -8.99
C THR A 258 17.26 -8.38 -9.70
N ASP A 259 17.41 -7.71 -10.84
CA ASP A 259 16.30 -7.26 -11.70
C ASP A 259 15.24 -6.44 -10.94
N VAL A 260 15.66 -5.43 -10.18
CA VAL A 260 14.76 -4.61 -9.36
C VAL A 260 14.10 -3.52 -10.22
N PRO A 261 12.76 -3.52 -10.35
CA PRO A 261 12.06 -2.46 -11.06
C PRO A 261 12.02 -1.18 -10.24
N PHE A 262 12.24 -0.06 -10.91
CA PHE A 262 12.04 1.29 -10.38
C PHE A 262 11.14 2.08 -11.32
N TYR A 263 10.20 2.84 -10.75
CA TYR A 263 9.54 3.91 -11.45
C TYR A 263 10.48 5.12 -11.54
N VAL A 264 10.81 5.53 -12.76
CA VAL A 264 11.74 6.63 -13.01
C VAL A 264 10.97 7.91 -13.18
N MET A 265 11.24 8.89 -12.31
CA MET A 265 10.54 10.16 -12.40
C MET A 265 11.32 11.37 -11.92
N ASP A 266 10.67 12.53 -11.97
CA ASP A 266 11.20 13.79 -11.47
C ASP A 266 10.53 14.10 -10.12
N PHE A 267 11.35 14.50 -9.14
CA PHE A 267 10.89 14.74 -7.76
C PHE A 267 10.59 16.21 -7.47
N SER A 268 10.64 17.09 -8.47
CA SER A 268 10.24 18.48 -8.27
C SER A 268 8.77 18.58 -7.84
N THR A 269 8.56 19.18 -6.68
CA THR A 269 7.26 19.54 -6.10
C THR A 269 6.71 20.85 -6.69
N GLY A 270 7.49 21.53 -7.54
CA GLY A 270 7.18 22.86 -8.07
C GLY A 270 7.31 23.98 -7.02
N ASN A 271 7.89 23.67 -5.86
CA ASN A 271 8.14 24.62 -4.77
C ASN A 271 9.64 24.61 -4.44
N GLU A 272 10.34 25.72 -4.70
CA GLU A 272 11.80 25.82 -4.53
C GLU A 272 12.27 25.38 -3.13
N THR A 273 11.59 25.82 -2.07
CA THR A 273 11.94 25.48 -0.69
C THR A 273 11.72 24.00 -0.37
N ALA A 274 10.69 23.36 -0.92
CA ALA A 274 10.50 21.93 -0.73
C ALA A 274 11.48 21.12 -1.59
N ASP A 275 11.80 21.61 -2.80
CA ASP A 275 12.74 20.97 -3.72
C ASP A 275 14.19 21.02 -3.19
N GLU A 276 14.55 22.01 -2.38
CA GLU A 276 15.82 22.04 -1.61
C GLU A 276 15.99 20.80 -0.71
N TYR A 277 14.88 20.22 -0.22
CA TYR A 277 14.90 18.98 0.57
C TYR A 277 14.52 17.74 -0.25
N GLY A 278 14.28 17.88 -1.56
CA GLY A 278 13.94 16.77 -2.44
C GLY A 278 15.10 15.79 -2.63
N GLU A 279 16.35 16.22 -2.40
CA GLU A 279 17.52 15.37 -2.57
C GLU A 279 17.51 14.11 -1.68
N TYR A 280 16.83 14.18 -0.53
CA TYR A 280 16.72 13.10 0.44
C TYR A 280 15.74 11.99 0.04
N VAL A 281 14.97 12.15 -1.04
CA VAL A 281 13.98 11.14 -1.50
C VAL A 281 14.21 10.72 -2.96
N ASN A 282 15.42 10.94 -3.48
CA ASN A 282 15.77 10.65 -4.86
C ASN A 282 15.83 9.15 -5.22
N ILE A 283 15.90 8.27 -4.21
CA ILE A 283 15.81 6.82 -4.35
C ILE A 283 14.96 6.31 -3.19
N VAL A 284 13.87 5.64 -3.53
CA VAL A 284 12.90 5.11 -2.57
C VAL A 284 12.75 3.61 -2.79
N VAL A 285 12.92 2.84 -1.71
CA VAL A 285 12.69 1.39 -1.68
C VAL A 285 11.97 1.06 -0.39
N GLY A 286 10.97 0.18 -0.42
CA GLY A 286 10.30 -0.21 0.83
C GLY A 286 9.31 -1.34 0.64
N SER A 287 8.01 -1.03 0.59
CA SER A 287 6.95 -2.05 0.70
C SER A 287 7.03 -3.17 -0.35
N GLU A 288 7.38 -2.86 -1.61
CA GLU A 288 7.56 -3.87 -2.65
C GLU A 288 8.72 -4.84 -2.33
N LEU A 289 9.86 -4.32 -1.87
CA LEU A 289 10.97 -5.16 -1.45
C LEU A 289 10.61 -6.00 -0.23
N MET A 290 9.90 -5.43 0.75
CA MET A 290 9.44 -6.15 1.94
C MET A 290 8.60 -7.38 1.57
N LEU A 291 7.68 -7.24 0.61
CA LEU A 291 6.85 -8.34 0.13
C LEU A 291 7.69 -9.51 -0.43
N GLN A 292 8.81 -9.20 -1.09
CA GLN A 292 9.70 -10.19 -1.69
C GLN A 292 10.64 -10.84 -0.65
N LEU A 293 11.08 -10.06 0.35
CA LEU A 293 11.84 -10.56 1.50
C LEU A 293 11.00 -11.42 2.44
N LYS A 294 9.66 -11.26 2.39
CA LYS A 294 8.61 -11.99 3.14
C LYS A 294 8.61 -11.76 4.65
N GLU A 295 9.73 -11.42 5.24
CA GLU A 295 9.85 -11.16 6.68
C GLU A 295 11.02 -10.20 6.93
N LEU A 296 10.82 -9.25 7.84
CA LEU A 296 11.91 -8.41 8.32
C LEU A 296 11.60 -7.81 9.69
N THR A 297 12.66 -7.44 10.41
CA THR A 297 12.54 -6.67 11.66
C THR A 297 13.38 -5.40 11.55
N ILE A 298 12.73 -4.25 11.71
CA ILE A 298 13.41 -2.96 11.89
C ILE A 298 13.73 -2.85 13.38
N ASP A 299 15.02 -2.81 13.71
CA ASP A 299 15.54 -2.62 15.06
C ASP A 299 16.09 -1.20 15.19
N PHE A 300 15.34 -0.35 15.88
CA PHE A 300 15.69 1.06 16.07
C PHE A 300 16.81 1.21 17.12
N ASP A 301 16.83 0.36 18.15
CA ASP A 301 17.87 0.37 19.19
C ASP A 301 19.28 0.14 18.58
N ASN A 302 19.36 -0.75 17.57
CA ASN A 302 20.62 -1.13 16.92
C ASN A 302 20.80 -0.57 15.51
N SER A 303 19.85 0.26 15.04
CA SER A 303 19.86 0.90 13.72
C SER A 303 20.10 -0.10 12.57
N ARG A 304 19.32 -1.19 12.58
CA ARG A 304 19.49 -2.33 11.67
C ARG A 304 18.16 -2.95 11.26
N ILE A 305 18.03 -3.30 9.99
CA ILE A 305 16.99 -4.20 9.51
C ILE A 305 17.59 -5.60 9.46
N THR A 306 16.88 -6.59 9.99
CA THR A 306 17.23 -8.01 9.89
C THR A 306 16.19 -8.74 9.07
N VAL A 307 16.65 -9.68 8.24
CA VAL A 307 15.82 -10.52 7.38
C VAL A 307 16.23 -11.96 7.64
N PRO A 308 15.34 -12.84 8.10
CA PRO A 308 15.72 -14.23 8.33
C PRO A 308 16.12 -14.87 7.00
N ARG A 309 17.15 -15.71 7.04
CA ARG A 309 17.61 -16.42 5.85
C ARG A 309 16.52 -17.31 5.25
N GLU A 310 15.78 -17.99 6.12
CA GLU A 310 14.62 -18.78 5.74
C GLU A 310 13.38 -17.91 5.93
N ALA A 311 12.73 -17.59 4.81
CA ALA A 311 11.52 -16.79 4.85
C ALA A 311 10.40 -17.51 5.60
N SER A 312 9.64 -16.75 6.39
CA SER A 312 8.39 -17.22 6.99
C SER A 312 7.49 -17.93 5.99
N GLN A 313 6.96 -19.07 6.43
CA GLN A 313 5.85 -19.73 5.77
C GLN A 313 4.54 -19.25 6.39
N ARG A 314 3.48 -19.24 5.57
CA ARG A 314 2.13 -18.91 6.02
C ARG A 314 1.70 -19.88 7.14
N SER A 315 1.15 -19.33 8.21
CA SER A 315 0.51 -20.02 9.31
C SER A 315 -1.00 -19.75 9.35
N ASP A 316 -1.68 -20.25 10.39
CA ASP A 316 -3.11 -20.00 10.62
C ASP A 316 -3.41 -18.66 11.31
N ALA A 317 -2.38 -17.85 11.58
CA ALA A 317 -2.51 -16.56 12.24
C ALA A 317 -3.54 -15.64 11.55
N TYR A 318 -4.23 -14.85 12.38
CA TYR A 318 -5.10 -13.79 11.86
C TYR A 318 -4.25 -12.58 11.47
N PRO A 319 -4.47 -12.00 10.27
CA PRO A 319 -3.76 -10.80 9.86
C PRO A 319 -4.20 -9.61 10.69
N ASN A 320 -3.25 -8.72 11.00
CA ASN A 320 -3.53 -7.39 11.53
C ASN A 320 -3.11 -6.28 10.55
N MET A 321 -2.61 -6.67 9.36
CA MET A 321 -2.39 -5.78 8.23
C MET A 321 -3.35 -6.07 7.08
N CYS A 322 -3.61 -5.06 6.26
CA CYS A 322 -4.28 -5.20 4.98
C CYS A 322 -3.70 -4.22 3.96
N PHE A 323 -3.93 -4.45 2.67
CA PHE A 323 -3.60 -3.47 1.64
C PHE A 323 -4.70 -2.42 1.51
N SER A 324 -4.31 -1.15 1.38
CA SER A 324 -5.21 -0.08 0.92
C SER A 324 -5.67 -0.33 -0.52
N GLN A 325 -6.59 0.49 -1.03
CA GLN A 325 -7.02 0.42 -2.43
C GLN A 325 -5.85 0.61 -3.41
N THR A 326 -4.90 1.49 -3.04
CA THR A 326 -3.66 1.81 -3.76
C THR A 326 -2.48 0.91 -3.38
N MET A 327 -2.74 -0.18 -2.64
CA MET A 327 -1.77 -1.21 -2.25
C MET A 327 -0.68 -0.77 -1.27
N ASN A 328 -0.93 0.26 -0.47
CA ASN A 328 -0.08 0.60 0.67
C ASN A 328 -0.37 -0.31 1.87
N LEU A 329 0.57 -0.41 2.81
CA LEU A 329 0.45 -1.25 4.00
C LEU A 329 -0.34 -0.55 5.10
N LEU A 330 -1.54 -1.06 5.40
CA LEU A 330 -2.36 -0.60 6.51
C LEU A 330 -2.29 -1.60 7.67
N ALA A 331 -2.35 -1.11 8.90
CA ALA A 331 -2.40 -1.95 10.09
C ALA A 331 -3.42 -1.48 11.13
N LYS A 332 -4.00 -2.45 11.83
CA LYS A 332 -4.88 -2.19 12.97
C LYS A 332 -4.10 -1.50 14.09
N SER A 333 -4.65 -0.41 14.57
CA SER A 333 -4.12 0.37 15.68
C SER A 333 -5.25 0.84 16.58
N THR A 334 -4.89 1.31 17.77
CA THR A 334 -5.81 2.04 18.65
C THR A 334 -5.13 3.33 19.08
N VAL A 335 -5.80 4.47 18.94
CA VAL A 335 -5.30 5.75 19.48
C VAL A 335 -6.31 6.27 20.49
N HIS A 336 -5.85 6.46 21.72
CA HIS A 336 -6.67 6.89 22.85
C HIS A 336 -8.00 6.11 22.96
N GLY A 337 -7.91 4.77 22.88
CA GLY A 337 -9.07 3.87 22.93
C GLY A 337 -9.93 3.80 21.66
N THR A 338 -9.69 4.66 20.66
CA THR A 338 -10.41 4.62 19.37
C THR A 338 -9.66 3.72 18.38
N PRO A 339 -10.30 2.65 17.87
CA PRO A 339 -9.72 1.82 16.81
C PRO A 339 -9.56 2.62 15.52
N VAL A 340 -8.40 2.49 14.88
CA VAL A 340 -8.09 3.12 13.59
C VAL A 340 -7.28 2.18 12.73
N LEU A 341 -7.35 2.38 11.42
CA LEU A 341 -6.54 1.67 10.43
C LEU A 341 -5.48 2.65 9.90
N MET A 342 -4.21 2.42 10.22
CA MET A 342 -3.12 3.35 9.90
C MET A 342 -2.27 2.87 8.74
N LEU A 343 -1.96 3.75 7.81
CA LEU A 343 -0.86 3.57 6.87
C LEU A 343 0.47 3.58 7.63
N ILE A 344 1.27 2.53 7.43
CA ILE A 344 2.62 2.41 7.99
C ILE A 344 3.60 3.12 7.04
N ASP A 345 4.12 4.28 7.45
CA ASP A 345 4.92 5.13 6.56
C ASP A 345 6.25 5.55 7.21
N THR A 346 7.30 4.81 6.90
CA THR A 346 8.69 5.16 7.26
C THR A 346 9.29 6.29 6.41
N GLY A 347 8.66 6.63 5.28
CA GLY A 347 8.97 7.82 4.49
C GLY A 347 8.32 9.10 5.02
N ASN A 348 7.36 8.98 5.96
CA ASN A 348 6.81 10.14 6.64
C ASN A 348 7.75 10.62 7.74
N ALA A 349 8.29 11.82 7.56
CA ALA A 349 9.30 12.39 8.44
C ALA A 349 8.79 12.86 9.82
N SER A 350 7.52 12.62 10.16
CA SER A 350 6.85 13.10 11.37
C SER A 350 6.37 11.95 12.27
N TYR A 351 5.57 12.26 13.29
CA TYR A 351 4.85 11.24 14.07
C TYR A 351 3.66 10.64 13.29
N GLY A 352 3.27 11.27 12.18
CA GLY A 352 2.09 10.91 11.41
C GLY A 352 0.88 11.77 11.77
N TYR A 353 -0.29 11.33 11.36
CA TYR A 353 -1.52 12.10 11.53
C TYR A 353 -2.78 11.23 11.57
N LEU A 354 -3.85 11.79 12.09
CA LEU A 354 -5.19 11.22 12.08
C LEU A 354 -6.12 12.11 11.25
N GLY A 355 -6.94 11.50 10.39
CA GLY A 355 -7.90 12.21 9.56
C GLY A 355 -9.18 12.63 10.29
N GLN A 356 -10.05 13.28 9.53
CA GLN A 356 -11.32 13.82 10.02
C GLN A 356 -12.22 12.79 10.74
N PRO A 357 -12.32 11.52 10.33
CA PRO A 357 -13.21 10.58 11.04
C PRO A 357 -12.80 10.38 12.50
N PHE A 358 -11.50 10.37 12.80
CA PHE A 358 -11.03 10.36 14.19
C PHE A 358 -11.43 11.64 14.94
N TYR A 359 -11.28 12.80 14.29
CA TYR A 359 -11.68 14.08 14.86
C TYR A 359 -13.18 14.12 15.19
N GLU A 360 -14.04 13.64 14.29
CA GLU A 360 -15.49 13.62 14.50
C GLU A 360 -15.89 12.74 15.68
N CYS A 361 -15.25 11.57 15.82
CA CYS A 361 -15.49 10.67 16.95
C CYS A 361 -14.94 11.20 18.29
N ASN A 362 -13.88 12.04 18.27
CA ASN A 362 -13.15 12.46 19.47
C ASN A 362 -13.10 13.97 19.66
N LYS A 363 -14.07 14.71 19.10
CA LYS A 363 -14.02 16.18 18.98
C LYS A 363 -13.74 16.90 20.30
N GLU A 364 -14.41 16.49 21.38
CA GLU A 364 -14.23 17.12 22.69
C GLU A 364 -12.78 16.97 23.21
N LEU A 365 -12.23 15.76 23.13
CA LEU A 365 -10.82 15.50 23.47
C LEU A 365 -9.89 16.37 22.63
N VAL A 366 -10.08 16.37 21.31
CA VAL A 366 -9.18 17.05 20.37
C VAL A 366 -9.19 18.57 20.57
N VAL A 367 -10.38 19.17 20.77
CA VAL A 367 -10.51 20.62 20.98
C VAL A 367 -9.98 21.04 22.35
N ASN A 368 -10.15 20.21 23.38
CA ASN A 368 -9.73 20.55 24.74
C ASN A 368 -8.22 20.38 24.96
N ALA A 369 -7.61 19.35 24.37
CA ALA A 369 -6.19 19.05 24.53
C ALA A 369 -5.31 19.65 23.42
N GLY A 370 -5.88 19.88 22.24
CA GLY A 370 -5.15 20.29 21.05
C GLY A 370 -5.01 21.80 20.87
N SER A 371 -4.01 22.18 20.10
CA SER A 371 -3.85 23.55 19.59
C SER A 371 -4.13 23.59 18.10
N LEU A 372 -4.97 24.53 17.66
CA LEU A 372 -5.27 24.68 16.24
C LEU A 372 -4.07 25.27 15.50
N GLU A 373 -3.60 24.55 14.49
CA GLU A 373 -2.45 24.93 13.68
C GLU A 373 -2.75 24.80 12.18
N THR A 374 -1.89 25.41 11.37
CA THR A 374 -1.83 25.14 9.93
C THR A 374 -0.54 24.41 9.64
N VAL A 375 -0.65 23.18 9.18
CA VAL A 375 0.48 22.34 8.83
C VAL A 375 0.67 22.35 7.32
N ARG A 376 1.92 22.53 6.91
CA ARG A 376 2.35 22.42 5.52
C ARG A 376 3.11 21.11 5.37
N THR A 377 2.63 20.25 4.48
CA THR A 377 3.25 18.98 4.13
C THR A 377 3.75 19.06 2.70
N ALA A 378 4.99 18.64 2.48
CA ALA A 378 5.55 18.46 1.14
C ALA A 378 5.74 16.96 0.89
N GLY A 379 5.51 16.53 -0.34
CA GLY A 379 5.74 15.16 -0.74
C GLY A 379 5.44 14.94 -2.22
N PHE A 380 5.27 13.67 -2.55
CA PHE A 380 4.86 13.27 -3.89
C PHE A 380 3.47 13.81 -4.22
N GLY A 381 3.37 14.78 -5.14
CA GLY A 381 2.12 15.51 -5.45
C GLY A 381 2.16 17.01 -5.12
N GLY A 382 3.22 17.48 -4.45
CA GLY A 382 3.47 18.90 -4.21
C GLY A 382 3.38 19.30 -2.75
N VAL A 383 3.10 20.59 -2.51
CA VAL A 383 2.96 21.16 -1.17
C VAL A 383 1.49 21.42 -0.86
N ASN A 384 1.02 20.87 0.25
CA ASN A 384 -0.34 21.05 0.74
C ASN A 384 -0.33 21.74 2.11
N ALA A 385 -1.28 22.65 2.33
CA ALA A 385 -1.51 23.28 3.62
C ALA A 385 -2.90 22.87 4.13
N SER A 386 -2.96 22.35 5.34
CA SER A 386 -4.21 21.92 5.96
C SER A 386 -4.30 22.40 7.40
N GLN A 387 -5.51 22.73 7.84
CA GLN A 387 -5.78 22.96 9.26
C GLN A 387 -5.85 21.64 10.02
N CYS A 388 -5.23 21.60 11.19
CA CYS A 388 -5.28 20.46 12.10
C CYS A 388 -5.18 20.92 13.54
N TYR A 389 -5.62 20.08 14.47
CA TYR A 389 -5.25 20.21 15.86
C TYR A 389 -3.95 19.44 16.11
N ARG A 390 -2.96 20.09 16.69
CA ARG A 390 -1.79 19.41 17.24
C ARG A 390 -2.09 19.01 18.67
N VAL A 391 -2.20 17.70 18.92
CA VAL A 391 -2.57 17.13 20.22
C VAL A 391 -1.34 16.50 20.88
N PRO A 392 -1.02 16.85 22.14
CA PRO A 392 0.09 16.24 22.87
C PRO A 392 -0.31 14.92 23.54
N GLU A 393 0.69 14.10 23.88
CA GLU A 393 0.59 12.97 24.82
C GLU A 393 -0.55 11.98 24.52
N MET A 394 -0.64 11.49 23.28
CA MET A 394 -1.65 10.51 22.89
C MET A 394 -1.12 9.08 23.01
N GLU A 395 -1.81 8.22 23.76
CA GLU A 395 -1.52 6.78 23.75
C GLU A 395 -1.84 6.17 22.39
N CYS A 396 -0.87 5.49 21.79
CA CYS A 396 -1.01 4.72 20.56
C CYS A 396 -0.63 3.26 20.81
N GLN A 397 -1.53 2.35 20.46
CA GLN A 397 -1.31 0.91 20.46
C GLN A 397 -1.13 0.45 19.01
N PHE A 398 0.01 -0.18 18.73
CA PHE A 398 0.39 -0.62 17.40
C PHE A 398 1.24 -1.88 17.51
N GLY A 399 0.91 -2.92 16.75
CA GLY A 399 1.65 -4.18 16.76
C GLY A 399 1.71 -4.90 18.11
N GLY A 400 0.73 -4.68 19.00
CA GLY A 400 0.64 -5.35 20.30
C GLY A 400 1.37 -4.66 21.45
N SER A 401 2.08 -3.55 21.21
CA SER A 401 2.66 -2.70 22.26
C SER A 401 2.01 -1.30 22.26
N SER A 402 2.14 -0.59 23.40
CA SER A 402 1.69 0.80 23.57
C SER A 402 2.87 1.77 23.68
N VAL A 403 2.72 2.96 23.10
CA VAL A 403 3.62 4.11 23.29
C VAL A 403 2.81 5.38 23.52
N ILE A 404 3.44 6.41 24.10
CA ILE A 404 2.86 7.75 24.17
C ILE A 404 3.47 8.59 23.06
N LEU A 405 2.64 9.02 22.12
CA LEU A 405 3.03 9.96 21.07
C LEU A 405 3.24 11.34 21.70
N PRO A 406 4.43 11.95 21.60
CA PRO A 406 4.68 13.28 22.14
C PRO A 406 3.75 14.33 21.53
N SER A 407 3.46 14.18 20.24
CA SER A 407 2.48 15.00 19.54
C SER A 407 2.00 14.33 18.26
N ILE A 408 0.72 14.47 17.91
CA ILE A 408 0.15 14.03 16.65
C ILE A 408 -0.77 15.09 16.06
N ASP A 409 -0.75 15.21 14.73
CA ASP A 409 -1.63 16.13 14.00
C ASP A 409 -2.97 15.44 13.70
N ILE A 410 -4.07 16.13 13.99
CA ILE A 410 -5.44 15.64 13.74
C ILE A 410 -6.12 16.58 12.76
N HIS A 411 -6.30 16.12 11.53
CA HIS A 411 -6.89 16.88 10.44
C HIS A 411 -8.41 16.98 10.62
N ILE A 412 -8.94 18.17 10.34
CA ILE A 412 -10.38 18.47 10.46
C ILE A 412 -11.13 18.41 9.13
N GLU A 413 -10.39 18.37 8.02
CA GLU A 413 -10.93 18.28 6.67
C GLU A 413 -10.82 16.84 6.16
N LEU A 414 -11.77 16.43 5.32
CA LEU A 414 -11.65 15.17 4.59
C LEU A 414 -10.35 15.17 3.79
N ALA A 415 -9.64 14.05 3.85
CA ALA A 415 -8.58 13.77 2.91
C ALA A 415 -9.15 13.94 1.48
N GLN A 416 -8.45 14.70 0.64
CA GLN A 416 -8.79 14.73 -0.79
C GLN A 416 -8.57 13.32 -1.35
N ALA A 417 -9.56 12.85 -2.11
CA ALA A 417 -9.75 11.44 -2.45
C ALA A 417 -8.55 10.75 -3.13
N ASP A 418 -7.60 11.51 -3.69
CA ASP A 418 -6.53 10.98 -4.53
C ASP A 418 -5.14 11.00 -3.87
N GLU A 419 -4.95 11.53 -2.65
CA GLU A 419 -3.58 11.81 -2.16
C GLU A 419 -3.26 11.54 -0.67
N LYS A 420 -4.24 11.22 0.19
CA LYS A 420 -3.94 10.98 1.62
C LYS A 420 -4.64 9.74 2.18
N SER A 421 -3.85 8.89 2.84
CA SER A 421 -4.38 7.87 3.75
C SER A 421 -5.21 8.54 4.85
N GLU A 422 -6.28 7.90 5.29
CA GLU A 422 -7.14 8.45 6.34
C GLU A 422 -6.39 8.65 7.67
N HIS A 423 -5.54 7.69 8.04
CA HIS A 423 -4.65 7.77 9.18
C HIS A 423 -3.26 7.26 8.78
N LEU A 424 -2.22 7.79 9.42
CA LEU A 424 -0.84 7.47 9.12
C LEU A 424 -0.02 7.43 10.40
N ILE A 425 0.81 6.40 10.55
CA ILE A 425 1.88 6.33 11.55
C ILE A 425 3.22 6.61 10.88
N GLY A 426 3.88 7.69 11.31
CA GLY A 426 5.13 8.16 10.71
C GLY A 426 6.38 7.60 11.38
N LEU A 427 7.55 7.84 10.78
CA LEU A 427 8.83 7.29 11.25
C LEU A 427 9.11 7.65 12.71
N LYS A 428 8.83 8.89 13.14
CA LYS A 428 9.10 9.30 14.54
C LYS A 428 8.26 8.53 15.54
N SER A 429 7.05 8.10 15.17
CA SER A 429 6.21 7.24 16.01
C SER A 429 6.73 5.81 16.05
N LEU A 430 7.18 5.28 14.91
CA LEU A 430 7.77 3.95 14.83
C LEU A 430 9.06 3.85 15.67
N MET A 431 9.87 4.92 15.71
CA MET A 431 11.08 5.01 16.53
C MET A 431 10.82 4.99 18.05
N LEU A 432 9.57 5.16 18.51
CA LEU A 432 9.23 5.02 19.93
C LEU A 432 9.17 3.55 20.38
N PHE A 433 9.16 2.62 19.42
CA PHE A 433 9.28 1.19 19.67
C PHE A 433 10.74 0.75 19.52
N GLY A 434 11.16 -0.28 20.25
CA GLY A 434 12.51 -0.84 20.11
C GLY A 434 12.67 -1.59 18.79
N THR A 435 11.67 -2.40 18.46
CA THR A 435 11.61 -3.14 17.18
C THR A 435 10.22 -3.11 16.56
N VAL A 436 10.18 -3.16 15.22
CA VAL A 436 8.98 -3.36 14.42
C VAL A 436 9.22 -4.54 13.49
N HIS A 437 8.52 -5.63 13.75
CA HIS A 437 8.62 -6.89 13.02
C HIS A 437 7.45 -7.03 12.05
N PHE A 438 7.75 -7.31 10.79
CA PHE A 438 6.80 -7.56 9.72
C PHE A 438 6.91 -9.00 9.25
N ASN A 439 5.80 -9.73 9.33
CA ASN A 439 5.64 -11.00 8.66
C ASN A 439 4.67 -10.78 7.48
N MET A 440 5.21 -10.76 6.27
CA MET A 440 4.42 -10.51 5.07
C MET A 440 3.69 -11.76 4.59
N ALA A 441 4.08 -12.96 5.03
CA ALA A 441 3.37 -14.20 4.72
C ALA A 441 2.02 -14.25 5.45
N ASP A 442 2.02 -14.00 6.76
CA ASP A 442 0.80 -13.94 7.59
C ASP A 442 0.11 -12.57 7.56
N PHE A 443 0.82 -11.58 7.00
CA PHE A 443 0.40 -10.19 6.92
C PHE A 443 0.10 -9.61 8.31
N THR A 444 1.11 -9.75 9.17
CA THR A 444 1.11 -9.25 10.54
C THR A 444 2.28 -8.30 10.79
N VAL A 445 2.04 -7.31 11.65
CA VAL A 445 3.05 -6.45 12.25
C VAL A 445 3.00 -6.59 13.77
N THR A 446 4.16 -6.70 14.39
CA THR A 446 4.31 -6.72 15.85
C THR A 446 5.42 -5.78 16.30
N THR A 447 5.32 -5.23 17.49
CA THR A 447 6.30 -4.30 18.04
C THR A 447 6.74 -4.69 19.44
N THR A 448 7.94 -4.24 19.83
CA THR A 448 8.43 -4.34 21.21
C THR A 448 8.65 -2.95 21.80
N PRO A 449 8.54 -2.78 23.14
CA PRO A 449 8.96 -1.55 23.79
C PRO A 449 10.43 -1.21 23.50
N ALA A 450 10.76 0.08 23.47
CA ALA A 450 12.15 0.55 23.43
C ALA A 450 12.88 0.20 24.74
N LYS A 451 14.20 -0.02 24.66
CA LYS A 451 15.02 -0.40 25.81
C LYS A 451 15.46 0.77 26.69
#